data_AF-A0A6B3GRX7-F1
#
_entry.id   AF-A0A6B3GRX7-F1
#
_cell.length_a   1.000
_cell.length_b   1.000
_cell.length_c   1.000
_cell.angle_alpha   90.00
_cell.angle_beta   90.00
_cell.angle_gamma   90.00
#
_symmetry.space_group_name_H-M   'P 1'
#
loop_
_entity.id
_entity.type
_entity.pdbx_description
1 polymer ?
#
loop_
_entity_poly.entity_id
_entity_poly.type
_entity_poly.pdbx_seq_one_letter_code
_entity_poly.pdbx_strand_id
1 'polypeptide(L)'
;QLIGRYLKNRPDADVFVATKMGRRADQVPENYVLDNFRAWNDRSRANLGTDTLDLVQLHCPPSSVYSSDAVYDALDTLVAEQRI
;
A
#
# COMPACT_ATOMS: atom_id res chain seq x y z
N GLN A 1 -4.53 -16.40 0.50
CA GLN A 1 -5.10 -15.10 0.92
C GLN A 1 -6.20 -15.33 1.95
N LEU A 2 -5.93 -15.12 3.24
CA LEU A 2 -6.93 -15.34 4.32
C LEU A 2 -7.90 -14.16 4.42
N ILE A 3 -7.38 -12.94 4.58
CA ILE A 3 -8.19 -11.73 4.74
C ILE A 3 -9.08 -11.48 3.52
N GLY A 4 -8.55 -11.56 2.30
CA GLY A 4 -9.39 -11.37 1.10
C GLY A 4 -10.55 -12.36 0.97
N ARG A 5 -10.37 -13.61 1.40
CA ARG A 5 -11.49 -14.58 1.48
C ARG A 5 -12.50 -14.22 2.56
N TYR A 6 -12.04 -13.70 3.70
CA TYR A 6 -12.93 -13.24 4.76
C TYR A 6 -13.81 -12.07 4.27
N LEU A 7 -13.20 -11.06 3.65
CA LEU A 7 -13.92 -9.90 3.10
C LEU A 7 -14.95 -10.33 2.06
N LYS A 8 -14.55 -11.19 1.11
CA LYS A 8 -15.47 -11.72 0.10
C LYS A 8 -16.68 -12.45 0.68
N ASN A 9 -16.50 -13.17 1.78
CA ASN A 9 -17.56 -13.96 2.42
C ASN A 9 -18.40 -13.15 3.42
N ARG A 10 -18.00 -11.91 3.74
CA ARG A 10 -18.71 -11.01 4.65
C ARG A 10 -18.67 -9.57 4.13
N PRO A 11 -19.40 -9.29 3.03
CA PRO A 11 -19.44 -7.94 2.46
C PRO A 11 -20.09 -6.91 3.39
N ASP A 12 -20.82 -7.37 4.42
CA ASP A 12 -21.53 -6.58 5.44
C ASP A 12 -20.70 -6.31 6.70
N ALA A 13 -19.49 -6.87 6.82
CA ALA A 13 -18.70 -6.79 8.06
C ALA A 13 -18.10 -5.40 8.34
N ASP A 14 -18.13 -4.48 7.35
CA ASP A 14 -17.65 -3.09 7.46
C ASP A 14 -16.29 -2.98 8.19
N VAL A 15 -15.28 -3.67 7.66
CA VAL A 15 -13.96 -3.78 8.28
C VAL A 15 -12.97 -2.84 7.61
N PHE A 16 -12.31 -2.02 8.41
CA PHE A 16 -11.17 -1.21 7.98
C PHE A 16 -9.89 -2.05 7.83
N VAL A 17 -9.30 -2.08 6.63
CA VAL A 17 -8.13 -2.91 6.31
C VAL A 17 -6.89 -2.06 6.14
N ALA A 18 -6.06 -2.04 7.19
CA ALA A 18 -4.71 -1.49 7.12
C ALA A 18 -3.68 -2.51 6.63
N THR A 19 -2.90 -2.16 5.60
CA THR A 19 -1.80 -2.98 5.08
C THR A 19 -0.49 -2.20 5.02
N LYS A 20 0.60 -2.85 4.60
CA LYS A 20 1.93 -2.27 4.55
C LYS A 20 2.67 -2.62 3.26
N MET A 21 3.53 -1.72 2.80
CA MET A 21 4.36 -1.91 1.59
C MET A 21 5.85 -1.66 1.87
N GLY A 22 6.73 -1.97 0.89
CA GLY A 22 8.17 -1.66 0.96
C GLY A 22 9.11 -2.84 1.21
N ARG A 23 8.68 -3.91 1.89
CA ARG A 23 9.59 -4.99 2.35
C ARG A 23 9.96 -6.08 1.35
N ARG A 24 9.60 -5.94 0.07
CA ARG A 24 9.93 -6.93 -0.99
C ARG A 24 10.98 -6.44 -1.97
N ALA A 25 11.69 -5.38 -1.60
CA ALA A 25 12.85 -4.86 -2.29
C ALA A 25 13.91 -4.53 -1.24
N ASP A 26 15.13 -4.26 -1.67
CA ASP A 26 16.18 -3.78 -0.76
C ASP A 26 15.72 -2.48 -0.08
N GLN A 27 16.01 -2.36 1.22
CA GLN A 27 15.59 -1.20 2.01
C GLN A 27 16.56 -0.03 1.77
N VAL A 28 16.56 0.46 0.54
CA VAL A 28 17.34 1.62 0.07
C VAL A 28 16.39 2.68 -0.49
N PRO A 29 16.67 3.99 -0.32
CA PRO A 29 15.75 5.08 -0.68
C PRO A 29 15.28 5.03 -2.14
N GLU A 30 16.13 4.57 -3.05
CA GLU A 30 15.87 4.48 -4.49
C GLU A 30 14.70 3.54 -4.83
N ASN A 31 14.36 2.62 -3.91
CA ASN A 31 13.21 1.74 -4.09
C ASN A 31 11.89 2.38 -3.64
N TYR A 32 11.90 3.52 -2.94
CA TYR A 32 10.70 4.19 -2.43
C TYR A 32 10.19 5.22 -3.44
N VAL A 33 9.87 4.72 -4.63
CA VAL A 33 9.40 5.51 -5.78
C VAL A 33 7.98 5.08 -6.20
N LEU A 34 7.27 5.98 -6.87
CA LEU A 34 5.86 5.80 -7.24
C LEU A 34 5.57 4.48 -7.97
N ASP A 35 6.41 4.08 -8.93
CA ASP A 35 6.18 2.86 -9.70
C ASP A 35 6.24 1.60 -8.82
N ASN A 36 7.16 1.57 -7.87
CA ASN A 36 7.23 0.49 -6.89
C ASN A 36 6.01 0.52 -5.97
N PHE A 37 5.58 1.70 -5.51
CA PHE A 37 4.38 1.82 -4.67
C PHE A 37 3.12 1.31 -5.39
N ARG A 38 2.93 1.67 -6.66
CA ARG A 38 1.83 1.16 -7.49
C ARG A 38 1.88 -0.37 -7.57
N ALA A 39 3.03 -0.94 -7.91
CA ALA A 39 3.19 -2.39 -8.04
C ALA A 39 2.92 -3.13 -6.71
N TRP A 40 3.35 -2.57 -5.58
CA TRP A 40 3.12 -3.17 -4.27
C TRP A 40 1.65 -3.08 -3.83
N ASN A 41 1.00 -1.94 -4.08
CA ASN A 41 -0.40 -1.74 -3.74
C ASN A 41 -1.31 -2.56 -4.64
N ASP A 42 -1.04 -2.66 -5.94
CA ASP A 42 -1.82 -3.53 -6.85
C ASP A 42 -1.77 -4.98 -6.42
N ARG A 43 -0.60 -5.47 -6.00
CA ARG A 43 -0.52 -6.82 -5.47
C ARG A 43 -1.33 -6.97 -4.19
N SER A 44 -1.36 -5.97 -3.30
CA SER A 44 -2.17 -6.00 -2.08
C SER A 44 -3.67 -5.98 -2.39
N ARG A 45 -4.10 -5.13 -3.32
CA ARG A 45 -5.48 -5.05 -3.86
C ARG A 45 -5.92 -6.39 -4.44
N ALA A 46 -5.11 -6.99 -5.31
CA ALA A 46 -5.38 -8.31 -5.88
C ALA A 46 -5.46 -9.42 -4.81
N ASN A 47 -4.63 -9.34 -3.78
CA ASN A 47 -4.62 -10.31 -2.68
C ASN A 47 -5.83 -10.18 -1.75
N LEU A 48 -6.30 -8.95 -1.54
CA LEU A 48 -7.44 -8.63 -0.69
C LEU A 48 -8.77 -8.68 -1.45
N GLY A 49 -8.74 -8.61 -2.78
CA GLY A 49 -9.92 -8.56 -3.63
C GLY A 49 -10.68 -7.24 -3.48
N THR A 50 -9.97 -6.12 -3.34
CA THR A 50 -10.54 -4.77 -3.21
C THR A 50 -9.98 -3.83 -4.27
N ASP A 51 -10.78 -2.85 -4.66
CA ASP A 51 -10.37 -1.79 -5.59
C ASP A 51 -9.58 -0.69 -4.88
N THR A 52 -9.77 -0.45 -3.58
CA THR A 52 -9.08 0.59 -2.82
C THR A 52 -8.67 0.06 -1.45
N LEU A 53 -7.52 0.49 -0.93
CA LEU A 53 -6.98 0.06 0.37
C LEU A 53 -7.23 1.15 1.41
N ASP A 54 -7.91 0.85 2.52
CA ASP A 54 -8.29 1.92 3.47
C ASP A 54 -7.10 2.65 4.10
N LEU A 55 -5.98 1.96 4.31
CA LEU A 55 -4.73 2.54 4.79
C LEU A 55 -3.52 1.70 4.33
N VAL A 56 -2.49 2.40 3.85
CA VAL A 56 -1.18 1.81 3.60
C VAL A 56 -0.11 2.53 4.40
N GLN A 57 0.77 1.74 5.04
CA GLN A 57 1.96 2.26 5.72
C GLN A 57 3.24 1.78 5.02
N LEU A 58 4.26 2.63 4.96
CA LEU A 58 5.62 2.19 4.63
C LEU A 58 6.17 1.33 5.78
N HIS A 59 6.59 0.11 5.48
CA HIS A 59 7.02 -0.85 6.50
C HIS A 59 8.50 -0.69 6.83
N CYS A 60 8.81 0.09 7.87
CA CYS A 60 10.18 0.33 8.36
C CYS A 60 11.11 0.90 7.27
N PRO A 61 10.78 1.99 6.58
CA PRO A 61 11.66 2.57 5.59
C PRO A 61 12.95 3.14 6.22
N PRO A 62 14.05 3.26 5.45
CA PRO A 62 15.24 4.00 5.87
C PRO A 62 14.90 5.43 6.30
N SER A 63 15.66 5.97 7.25
CA SER A 63 15.34 7.29 7.82
C SER A 63 15.27 8.42 6.79
N SER A 64 16.07 8.37 5.72
CA SER A 64 16.07 9.38 4.66
C SER A 64 14.77 9.42 3.85
N VAL A 65 13.98 8.34 3.83
CA VAL A 65 12.68 8.30 3.16
C VAL A 65 11.67 9.24 3.83
N TYR A 66 11.74 9.40 5.16
CA TYR A 66 10.84 10.30 5.90
C TYR A 66 11.08 11.78 5.59
N SER A 67 12.23 12.14 5.02
CA SER A 67 12.59 13.54 4.71
C SER A 67 12.47 13.85 3.21
N SER A 68 11.86 12.96 2.42
CA SER A 68 11.74 13.11 0.98
C SER A 68 10.33 13.57 0.58
N ASP A 69 10.19 14.82 0.13
CA ASP A 69 8.92 15.34 -0.37
C ASP A 69 8.36 14.50 -1.51
N ALA A 70 9.23 14.03 -2.43
CA ALA A 70 8.84 13.17 -3.54
C ALA A 70 8.20 11.84 -3.10
N VAL A 71 8.54 11.32 -1.92
CA VAL A 71 7.88 10.13 -1.35
C VAL A 71 6.44 10.47 -0.96
N TYR A 72 6.21 11.63 -0.35
CA TYR A 72 4.87 12.08 0.02
C TYR A 72 4.03 12.43 -1.21
N ASP A 73 4.59 13.10 -2.21
CA ASP A 73 3.92 13.36 -3.50
C ASP A 73 3.49 12.05 -4.18
N ALA A 74 4.33 11.01 -4.11
CA ALA A 74 4.00 9.70 -4.63
C ALA A 74 2.89 9.02 -3.82
N LEU A 75 2.86 9.17 -2.49
CA LEU A 75 1.78 8.65 -1.64
C LEU A 75 0.45 9.36 -1.93
N ASP A 76 0.46 10.68 -2.09
CA ASP A 76 -0.71 11.47 -2.46
C ASP A 76 -1.25 11.08 -3.84
N THR A 77 -0.35 10.78 -4.79
CA THR A 77 -0.74 10.26 -6.10
C THR A 77 -1.51 8.95 -5.99
N LEU A 78 -1.15 8.05 -5.07
CA LEU A 78 -1.87 6.78 -4.89
C LEU A 78 -3.27 7.00 -4.32
N VAL A 79 -3.46 8.00 -3.46
CA VAL A 79 -4.78 8.41 -2.94
C VAL A 79 -5.61 9.00 -4.08
N ALA A 80 -5.03 9.89 -4.89
CA ALA A 80 -5.72 10.49 -6.04
C ALA A 80 -6.14 9.42 -7.08
N GLU A 81 -5.34 8.36 -7.24
CA GLU A 81 -5.64 7.22 -8.11
C GLU A 81 -6.62 6.21 -7.49
N GLN A 82 -7.11 6.45 -6.26
CA GLN A 82 -7.95 5.53 -5.48
C GLN A 82 -7.33 4.12 -5.31
N ARG A 83 -6.01 4.05 -5.24
CA ARG A 83 -5.27 2.81 -4.89
C ARG A 83 -5.20 2.63 -3.39
N ILE A 84 -5.31 3.74 -2.65
CA ILE A 84 -5.45 3.89 -1.21
C ILE A 84 -6.63 4.83 -1.00
#